data_AF-A0A316QMG6-F1
#
_entry.id   AF-A0A316QMG6-F1
#
_cell.length_a   1.000
_cell.length_b   1.000
_cell.length_c   1.000
_cell.angle_alpha   90.00
_cell.angle_beta   90.00
_cell.angle_gamma   90.00
#
_symmetry.space_group_name_H-M   'P 1'
#
loop_
_entity.id
_entity.type
_entity.pdbx_description
1 polymer ?
#
loop_
_entity_poly.entity_id
_entity_poly.type
_entity_poly.pdbx_seq_one_letter_code
_entity_poly.pdbx_strand_id
1 'polypeptide(L)'
;MNFQSSDMKKTRYLNSWKGGAWTLLLIAAFSVINILIYAFGSDSYFLFSAFLPYSIGLWGVDYLLGWYGAPVNVGAGIFFLSISAVIVIVYGILCFFGRKKVGFLIAGLVLFSLDTIYMLYIMIMSGDVTAFIGDCIFHGVGILEIAVGIDAALKYKKLPEELPVPVEDRSETEGTISAEETSGISEESR
;
A
#
# COMPACT_ATOMS: atom_id res chain seq x y z
N MET A 1 23.74 -20.50 -6.93
CA MET A 1 22.41 -19.89 -6.70
C MET A 1 21.81 -19.58 -8.06
N ASN A 2 20.59 -20.02 -8.35
CA ASN A 2 19.99 -19.88 -9.68
C ASN A 2 19.42 -18.46 -9.85
N PHE A 3 19.87 -17.71 -10.87
CA PHE A 3 19.50 -16.31 -11.12
C PHE A 3 17.98 -16.08 -11.18
N GLN A 4 17.25 -17.00 -11.81
CA GLN A 4 15.79 -16.98 -11.86
C GLN A 4 15.11 -17.03 -10.48
N SER A 5 15.77 -17.63 -9.49
CA SER A 5 15.24 -17.74 -8.11
C SER A 5 15.43 -16.47 -7.28
N SER A 6 16.41 -15.62 -7.60
CA SER A 6 16.59 -14.33 -6.92
C SER A 6 15.57 -13.29 -7.39
N ASP A 7 15.29 -13.24 -8.68
CA ASP A 7 14.36 -12.26 -9.27
C ASP A 7 12.93 -12.50 -8.80
N MET A 8 12.50 -13.76 -8.73
CA MET A 8 11.19 -14.12 -8.19
C MET A 8 11.03 -13.67 -6.72
N LYS A 9 12.08 -13.81 -5.90
CA LYS A 9 12.05 -13.36 -4.49
C LYS A 9 11.98 -11.85 -4.40
N LYS A 10 12.75 -11.13 -5.22
CA LYS A 10 12.78 -9.66 -5.26
C LYS A 10 11.40 -9.10 -5.64
N THR A 11 10.79 -9.63 -6.69
CA THR A 11 9.44 -9.23 -7.14
C THR A 11 8.38 -9.53 -6.08
N ARG A 12 8.43 -10.72 -5.45
CA ARG A 12 7.49 -11.08 -4.38
C ARG A 12 7.55 -10.12 -3.21
N TYR A 13 8.74 -9.81 -2.69
CA TYR A 13 8.88 -8.88 -1.56
C TYR A 13 8.47 -7.46 -1.92
N LEU A 14 8.78 -7.00 -3.14
CA LEU A 14 8.35 -5.69 -3.61
C LEU A 14 6.82 -5.59 -3.68
N ASN A 15 6.15 -6.62 -4.18
CA ASN A 15 4.69 -6.67 -4.27
C ASN A 15 4.04 -6.69 -2.89
N SER A 16 4.53 -7.52 -1.96
CA SER A 16 4.03 -7.55 -0.58
C SER A 16 4.27 -6.22 0.16
N TRP A 17 5.43 -5.58 -0.03
CA TRP A 17 5.68 -4.24 0.52
C TRP A 17 4.66 -3.23 -0.01
N LYS A 18 4.47 -3.17 -1.33
CA LYS A 18 3.46 -2.29 -1.93
C LYS A 18 2.05 -2.63 -1.45
N GLY A 19 1.74 -3.91 -1.24
CA GLY A 19 0.47 -4.39 -0.70
C GLY A 19 0.15 -3.81 0.68
N GLY A 20 1.10 -3.81 1.61
CA GLY A 20 0.92 -3.17 2.92
C GLY A 20 0.63 -1.66 2.82
N ALA A 21 1.28 -0.96 1.89
CA ALA A 21 0.99 0.46 1.67
C ALA A 21 -0.38 0.68 1.00
N TRP A 22 -0.79 -0.18 0.07
CA TRP A 22 -2.13 -0.15 -0.53
C TRP A 22 -3.23 -0.45 0.49
N THR A 23 -2.93 -1.28 1.49
CA THR A 23 -3.84 -1.54 2.61
C THR A 23 -4.19 -0.25 3.36
N LEU A 24 -3.20 0.61 3.67
CA LEU A 24 -3.46 1.93 4.25
C LEU A 24 -4.38 2.79 3.38
N LEU A 25 -4.21 2.72 2.06
CA LEU A 25 -5.08 3.47 1.13
C LEU A 25 -6.51 2.93 1.12
N LEU A 26 -6.68 1.61 1.12
CA LEU A 26 -8.00 0.97 1.18
C LEU A 26 -8.75 1.34 2.46
N ILE A 27 -8.07 1.28 3.61
CA ILE A 27 -8.60 1.73 4.91
C ILE A 27 -9.07 3.20 4.80
N ALA A 28 -8.24 4.09 4.25
CA ALA A 28 -8.59 5.50 4.11
C ALA A 28 -9.77 5.72 3.15
N ALA A 29 -9.77 5.03 2.01
CA ALA A 29 -10.81 5.14 0.98
C ALA A 29 -12.17 4.66 1.50
N PHE A 30 -12.22 3.49 2.16
CA PHE A 30 -13.46 2.99 2.75
C PHE A 30 -13.94 3.84 3.92
N SER A 31 -13.04 4.49 4.67
CA SER A 31 -13.45 5.47 5.70
C SER A 31 -14.23 6.64 5.09
N VAL A 32 -13.75 7.19 3.97
CA VAL A 32 -14.46 8.26 3.25
C VAL A 32 -15.79 7.77 2.71
N ILE A 33 -15.80 6.59 2.07
CA ILE A 33 -17.02 6.00 1.52
C ILE A 33 -18.06 5.79 2.63
N ASN A 34 -17.65 5.30 3.80
CA ASN A 34 -18.52 5.10 4.95
C ASN A 34 -19.17 6.39 5.43
N ILE A 35 -18.42 7.49 5.49
CA ILE A 35 -18.97 8.81 5.85
C ILE A 35 -19.97 9.28 4.80
N LEU A 36 -19.67 9.08 3.51
CA LEU A 36 -20.56 9.48 2.41
C LEU A 36 -21.87 8.67 2.42
N ILE A 37 -21.83 7.35 2.53
CA ILE A 37 -23.05 6.54 2.57
C ILE A 37 -23.89 6.84 3.82
N TYR A 38 -23.24 7.13 4.97
CA TYR A 38 -23.93 7.59 6.16
C TYR A 38 -24.63 8.94 5.92
N ALA A 39 -23.95 9.89 5.27
CA ALA A 39 -24.56 11.17 4.87
C ALA A 39 -25.75 11.02 3.90
N PHE A 40 -25.82 9.90 3.18
CA PHE A 40 -26.98 9.55 2.33
C PHE A 40 -28.05 8.72 3.06
N GLY A 41 -27.93 8.52 4.38
CA GLY A 41 -28.93 7.86 5.22
C GLY A 41 -28.80 6.34 5.30
N SER A 42 -27.63 5.78 4.98
CA SER A 42 -27.38 4.34 5.14
C SER A 42 -26.89 4.00 6.54
N ASP A 43 -27.49 2.98 7.16
CA ASP A 43 -27.03 2.36 8.41
C ASP A 43 -25.94 1.29 8.19
N SER A 44 -25.68 0.93 6.92
CA SER A 44 -24.61 -0.01 6.56
C SER A 44 -23.28 0.70 6.35
N TYR A 45 -22.17 0.01 6.69
CA TYR A 45 -20.81 0.49 6.47
C TYR A 45 -19.82 -0.64 6.16
N PHE A 46 -18.70 -0.28 5.51
CA PHE A 46 -17.58 -1.17 5.24
C PHE A 46 -16.69 -1.33 6.48
N LEU A 47 -16.51 -2.56 6.94
CA LEU A 47 -15.71 -2.88 8.14
C LEU A 47 -14.20 -2.64 7.95
N PHE A 48 -13.71 -2.65 6.70
CA PHE A 48 -12.31 -2.39 6.39
C PHE A 48 -12.01 -0.88 6.32
N SER A 49 -12.25 -0.16 7.40
CA SER A 49 -12.09 1.28 7.49
C SER A 49 -11.38 1.67 8.79
N ALA A 50 -10.95 2.92 8.91
CA ALA A 50 -10.41 3.46 10.15
C ALA A 50 -11.56 4.00 11.00
N PHE A 51 -11.67 3.49 12.22
CA PHE A 51 -12.81 3.74 13.10
C PHE A 51 -12.86 5.18 13.61
N LEU A 52 -11.72 5.79 13.94
CA LEU A 52 -11.62 7.16 14.45
C LEU A 52 -12.09 8.21 13.42
N PRO A 53 -11.53 8.27 12.18
CA PRO A 53 -12.01 9.24 11.19
C PRO A 53 -13.47 8.99 10.80
N TYR A 54 -13.92 7.73 10.75
CA TYR A 54 -15.32 7.39 10.52
C TYR A 54 -16.22 7.96 11.63
N SER A 55 -15.93 7.66 12.90
CA SER A 55 -16.72 8.11 14.06
C SER A 55 -16.80 9.63 14.17
N ILE A 56 -15.69 10.33 13.95
CA ILE A 56 -15.67 11.80 13.92
C ILE A 56 -16.47 12.32 12.73
N GLY A 57 -16.39 11.64 11.57
CA GLY A 57 -17.15 11.98 10.38
C GLY A 57 -18.66 11.88 10.61
N LEU A 58 -19.12 10.84 11.31
CA LEU A 58 -20.52 10.66 11.73
C LEU A 58 -21.02 11.86 12.53
N TRP A 59 -20.28 12.27 13.57
CA TRP A 59 -20.65 13.47 14.34
C TRP A 59 -20.71 14.70 13.44
N GLY A 60 -19.75 14.85 12.52
CA GLY A 60 -19.75 15.94 11.55
C GLY A 60 -21.01 15.98 10.68
N VAL A 61 -21.44 14.83 10.16
CA VAL A 61 -22.68 14.67 9.39
C VAL A 61 -23.91 14.97 10.26
N ASP A 62 -23.98 14.41 11.46
CA ASP A 62 -25.11 14.62 12.38
C ASP A 62 -25.30 16.09 12.74
N TYR A 63 -24.20 16.82 13.00
CA TYR A 63 -24.27 18.25 13.27
C TYR A 63 -24.67 19.07 12.03
N LEU A 64 -24.31 18.61 10.83
CA LEU A 64 -24.55 19.33 9.57
C LEU A 64 -25.94 19.06 8.98
N LEU A 65 -26.47 17.85 9.12
CA LEU A 65 -27.75 17.43 8.51
C LEU A 65 -28.86 17.26 9.54
N GLY A 66 -28.51 16.96 10.79
CA GLY A 66 -29.46 16.66 11.88
C GLY A 66 -30.35 15.45 11.62
N TRP A 67 -31.20 15.12 12.59
CA TRP A 67 -32.11 13.97 12.52
C TRP A 67 -33.32 14.16 11.59
N TYR A 68 -33.66 15.41 11.24
CA TYR A 68 -34.86 15.76 10.43
C TYR A 68 -34.53 16.66 9.23
N GLY A 69 -33.29 16.61 8.73
CA GLY A 69 -32.83 17.45 7.61
C GLY A 69 -32.65 18.92 7.98
N ALA A 70 -32.52 19.22 9.28
CA ALA A 70 -32.23 20.54 9.80
C ALA A 70 -30.86 20.52 10.52
N PRO A 71 -29.90 21.37 10.11
CA PRO A 71 -28.59 21.42 10.75
C PRO A 71 -28.74 21.75 12.25
N VAL A 72 -28.03 20.99 13.09
CA VAL A 72 -27.92 21.27 14.53
C VAL A 72 -26.94 22.41 14.76
N ASN A 73 -25.75 22.30 14.16
CA ASN A 73 -24.71 23.33 14.21
C ASN A 73 -23.75 23.15 13.03
N VAL A 74 -23.92 23.99 12.01
CA VAL A 74 -23.11 23.94 10.77
C VAL A 74 -21.61 24.10 11.06
N GLY A 75 -21.25 25.00 11.98
CA GLY A 75 -19.84 25.26 12.32
C GLY A 75 -19.18 24.04 12.97
N ALA A 76 -19.86 23.39 13.91
CA ALA A 76 -19.39 22.16 14.53
C ALA A 76 -19.30 21.01 13.52
N GLY A 77 -20.31 20.87 12.65
CA GLY A 77 -20.33 19.86 11.59
C GLY A 77 -19.12 19.97 10.65
N ILE A 78 -18.85 21.18 10.14
CA ILE A 78 -17.69 21.46 9.29
C ILE A 78 -16.39 21.17 10.04
N PHE A 79 -16.29 21.55 11.32
CA PHE A 79 -15.10 21.32 12.13
C PHE A 79 -14.78 19.83 12.28
N PHE A 80 -15.76 19.00 12.66
CA PHE A 80 -15.55 17.55 12.78
C PHE A 80 -15.24 16.89 11.44
N LEU A 81 -15.96 17.24 10.36
CA LEU A 81 -15.64 16.75 9.01
C LEU A 81 -14.22 17.14 8.57
N SER A 82 -13.77 18.33 8.94
CA SER A 82 -12.40 18.79 8.65
C SER A 82 -11.35 17.95 9.40
N ILE A 83 -11.58 17.63 10.67
CA ILE A 83 -10.69 16.74 11.45
C ILE A 83 -10.65 15.34 10.82
N SER A 84 -11.81 14.77 10.50
CA SER A 84 -11.90 13.48 9.83
C SER A 84 -11.12 13.47 8.51
N ALA A 85 -11.32 14.50 7.68
CA ALA A 85 -10.60 14.66 6.42
C ALA A 85 -9.08 14.76 6.61
N VAL A 86 -8.60 15.50 7.62
CA VAL A 86 -7.17 15.59 7.93
C VAL A 86 -6.59 14.22 8.27
N ILE A 87 -7.27 13.43 9.11
CA ILE A 87 -6.82 12.08 9.48
C ILE A 87 -6.75 11.16 8.24
N VAL A 88 -7.78 11.19 7.38
CA VAL A 88 -7.78 10.43 6.12
C VAL A 88 -6.61 10.85 5.21
N ILE A 89 -6.35 12.15 5.10
CA ILE A 89 -5.22 12.67 4.32
C ILE A 89 -3.89 12.15 4.88
N VAL A 90 -3.74 12.08 6.20
CA VAL A 90 -2.55 11.49 6.85
C VAL A 90 -2.37 10.03 6.42
N TYR A 91 -3.42 9.20 6.42
CA TYR A 91 -3.33 7.83 5.88
C TYR A 91 -2.87 7.81 4.42
N GLY A 92 -3.39 8.71 3.58
CA GLY A 92 -2.98 8.86 2.18
C GLY A 92 -1.51 9.22 2.03
N ILE A 93 -0.99 10.13 2.86
CA ILE A 93 0.42 10.53 2.91
C ILE A 93 1.29 9.32 3.33
N LEU A 94 0.89 8.61 4.39
CA LEU A 94 1.60 7.43 4.89
C LEU A 94 1.62 6.30 3.87
N CYS A 95 0.53 6.09 3.12
CA CYS A 95 0.52 5.19 1.96
C CYS A 95 1.53 5.66 0.89
N PHE A 96 1.43 6.92 0.44
CA PHE A 96 2.22 7.44 -0.68
C PHE A 96 3.72 7.29 -0.44
N PHE A 97 4.19 7.68 0.75
CA PHE A 97 5.59 7.55 1.14
C PHE A 97 5.94 6.14 1.62
N GLY A 98 4.99 5.40 2.19
CA GLY A 98 5.13 4.01 2.63
C GLY A 98 5.53 3.07 1.51
N ARG A 99 5.08 3.34 0.27
CA ARG A 99 5.51 2.62 -0.95
C ARG A 99 6.98 2.80 -1.29
N LYS A 100 7.64 3.83 -0.76
CA LYS A 100 9.03 4.20 -1.06
C LYS A 100 9.96 3.96 0.13
N LYS A 101 9.46 4.19 1.34
CA LYS A 101 10.24 4.16 2.59
C LYS A 101 9.44 3.41 3.67
N VAL A 102 9.98 2.29 4.13
CA VAL A 102 9.38 1.44 5.17
C VAL A 102 9.02 2.21 6.46
N GLY A 103 9.76 3.26 6.82
CA GLY A 103 9.46 4.06 8.01
C GLY A 103 8.06 4.69 8.01
N PHE A 104 7.55 5.10 6.85
CA PHE A 104 6.18 5.62 6.73
C PHE A 104 5.13 4.52 6.84
N LEU A 105 5.47 3.31 6.39
CA LEU A 105 4.60 2.15 6.56
C LEU A 105 4.51 1.72 8.03
N ILE A 106 5.63 1.79 8.77
CA ILE A 106 5.66 1.59 10.22
C ILE A 106 4.83 2.66 10.94
N ALA A 107 4.95 3.93 10.56
CA ALA A 107 4.12 5.00 11.11
C ALA A 107 2.62 4.76 10.82
N GLY A 108 2.28 4.27 9.63
CA GLY A 108 0.91 3.84 9.29
C GLY A 108 0.40 2.70 10.15
N LEU A 109 1.25 1.71 10.44
CA LEU A 109 0.91 0.62 11.37
C LEU A 109 0.61 1.16 12.77
N VAL A 110 1.45 2.07 13.28
CA VAL A 110 1.25 2.69 14.59
C VAL A 110 -0.07 3.47 14.63
N LEU A 111 -0.33 4.30 13.60
CA LEU A 111 -1.57 5.07 13.52
C LEU A 111 -2.80 4.16 13.50
N PHE A 112 -2.79 3.12 12.68
CA PHE A 112 -3.91 2.17 12.59
C PHE A 112 -4.05 1.31 13.86
N SER A 113 -2.97 1.06 14.58
CA SER A 113 -3.02 0.37 15.88
C SER A 113 -3.66 1.27 16.95
N LEU A 114 -3.34 2.57 16.97
CA LEU A 114 -4.00 3.53 17.86
C LEU A 114 -5.49 3.68 17.55
N ASP A 115 -5.84 3.69 16.26
CA ASP A 115 -7.22 3.65 15.79
C ASP A 115 -7.96 2.39 16.28
N THR A 116 -7.31 1.23 16.21
CA THR A 116 -7.84 -0.04 16.75
C THR A 116 -8.03 0.01 18.26
N ILE A 117 -7.07 0.59 19.01
CA ILE A 117 -7.20 0.76 20.47
C ILE A 117 -8.38 1.66 20.82
N TYR A 118 -8.57 2.74 20.07
CA TYR A 118 -9.73 3.62 20.24
C TYR A 118 -11.04 2.88 19.97
N MET A 119 -11.12 2.09 18.89
CA MET A 119 -12.27 1.23 18.61
C MET A 119 -12.54 0.25 19.76
N LEU A 120 -11.52 -0.45 20.27
CA LEU A 120 -11.67 -1.37 21.40
C LEU A 120 -12.14 -0.65 22.67
N TYR A 121 -11.66 0.57 22.91
CA TYR A 121 -12.15 1.39 24.02
C TYR A 121 -13.64 1.68 23.89
N ILE A 122 -14.11 2.10 22.70
CA ILE A 122 -15.53 2.35 22.45
C ILE A 122 -16.36 1.07 22.62
N MET A 123 -15.88 -0.07 22.12
CA MET A 123 -16.52 -1.38 22.31
C MET A 123 -16.70 -1.73 23.80
N ILE A 124 -15.66 -1.52 24.61
CA ILE A 124 -15.73 -1.80 26.06
C ILE A 124 -16.73 -0.85 26.74
N MET A 125 -16.73 0.42 26.37
CA MET A 125 -17.61 1.43 26.95
C MET A 125 -19.07 1.27 26.54
N SER A 126 -19.35 0.78 25.33
CA SER A 126 -20.72 0.51 24.86
C SER A 126 -21.32 -0.76 25.47
N GLY A 127 -20.48 -1.72 25.87
CA GLY A 127 -20.92 -3.03 26.35
C GLY A 127 -21.46 -3.96 25.26
N ASP A 128 -21.43 -3.53 23.99
CA ASP A 128 -21.92 -4.29 22.85
C ASP A 128 -20.76 -4.91 22.07
N VAL A 129 -20.22 -6.01 22.58
CA VAL A 129 -19.11 -6.73 21.91
C VAL A 129 -19.56 -7.31 20.58
N THR A 130 -20.83 -7.69 20.46
CA THR A 130 -21.38 -8.33 19.25
C THR A 130 -21.38 -7.39 18.05
N ALA A 131 -21.66 -6.10 18.24
CA ALA A 131 -21.62 -5.12 17.17
C ALA A 131 -20.20 -4.91 16.60
N PHE A 132 -19.15 -5.11 17.41
CA PHE A 132 -17.77 -4.80 17.03
C PHE A 132 -16.95 -6.00 16.56
N ILE A 133 -17.51 -7.21 16.59
CA ILE A 133 -16.73 -8.42 16.26
C ILE A 133 -16.19 -8.39 14.84
N GLY A 134 -16.99 -7.87 13.90
CA GLY A 134 -16.59 -7.65 12.52
C GLY A 134 -15.44 -6.65 12.43
N ASP A 135 -15.57 -5.50 13.07
CA ASP A 135 -14.53 -4.46 13.10
C ASP A 135 -13.22 -4.99 13.68
N CYS A 136 -13.27 -5.76 14.78
CA CYS A 136 -12.09 -6.37 15.39
C CYS A 136 -11.35 -7.30 14.41
N ILE A 137 -12.09 -8.12 13.68
CA ILE A 137 -11.51 -9.03 12.68
C ILE A 137 -10.83 -8.23 11.57
N PHE A 138 -11.51 -7.24 10.99
CA PHE A 138 -10.97 -6.49 9.87
C PHE A 138 -9.84 -5.53 10.26
N HIS A 139 -9.85 -4.97 11.47
CA HIS A 139 -8.69 -4.25 12.01
C HIS A 139 -7.50 -5.20 12.21
N GLY A 140 -7.73 -6.41 12.74
CA GLY A 140 -6.72 -7.45 12.84
C GLY A 140 -6.10 -7.79 11.47
N VAL A 141 -6.93 -8.00 10.45
CA VAL A 141 -6.49 -8.23 9.07
C VAL A 141 -5.67 -7.05 8.55
N GLY A 142 -6.13 -5.81 8.72
CA GLY A 142 -5.40 -4.62 8.29
C GLY A 142 -4.02 -4.50 8.96
N ILE A 143 -3.92 -4.75 10.27
CA ILE A 143 -2.65 -4.80 11.01
C ILE A 143 -1.72 -5.86 10.42
N LEU A 144 -2.24 -7.07 10.17
CA LEU A 144 -1.45 -8.17 9.61
C LEU A 144 -0.93 -7.85 8.21
N GLU A 145 -1.77 -7.32 7.31
CA GLU A 145 -1.38 -6.94 5.94
C GLU A 145 -0.28 -5.86 5.94
N ILE A 146 -0.41 -4.85 6.81
CA ILE A 146 0.62 -3.82 6.96
C ILE A 146 1.91 -4.42 7.53
N ALA A 147 1.82 -5.30 8.54
CA ALA A 147 2.98 -5.96 9.15
C ALA A 147 3.73 -6.87 8.15
N VAL A 148 3.00 -7.64 7.33
CA VAL A 148 3.55 -8.42 6.23
C VAL A 148 4.25 -7.52 5.22
N GLY A 149 3.67 -6.36 4.89
CA GLY A 149 4.30 -5.36 4.04
C GLY A 149 5.61 -4.81 4.61
N ILE A 150 5.67 -4.58 5.93
CA ILE A 150 6.89 -4.12 6.62
C ILE A 150 7.96 -5.20 6.59
N ASP A 151 7.63 -6.45 6.95
CA ASP A 151 8.58 -7.56 6.89
C ASP A 151 9.14 -7.77 5.48
N ALA A 152 8.27 -7.71 4.46
CA ALA A 152 8.68 -7.78 3.07
C ALA A 152 9.61 -6.62 2.67
N ALA A 153 9.32 -5.39 3.11
CA ALA A 153 10.18 -4.23 2.86
C ALA A 153 11.58 -4.40 3.49
N LEU A 154 11.65 -4.92 4.72
CA LEU A 154 12.91 -5.18 5.41
C LEU A 154 13.71 -6.30 4.73
N LYS A 155 13.04 -7.35 4.24
CA LYS A 155 13.67 -8.43 3.46
C LYS A 155 14.14 -7.94 2.09
N TYR A 156 13.35 -7.11 1.41
CA TYR A 156 13.71 -6.51 0.13
C TYR A 156 15.01 -5.70 0.22
N LYS A 157 15.17 -4.89 1.27
CA LYS A 157 16.39 -4.08 1.51
C LYS A 157 17.66 -4.89 1.78
N LYS A 158 17.54 -6.16 2.16
CA LYS A 158 18.68 -7.04 2.43
C LYS A 158 19.13 -7.82 1.19
N LEU A 159 18.38 -7.75 0.09
CA LEU A 159 18.78 -8.41 -1.16
C LEU A 159 19.94 -7.64 -1.81
N PRO A 160 20.90 -8.35 -2.44
CA PRO A 160 21.97 -7.70 -3.19
C PRO A 160 21.38 -6.85 -4.31
N GLU A 161 21.91 -5.64 -4.47
CA GLU A 161 21.62 -4.81 -5.63
C GLU A 161 22.20 -5.51 -6.86
N GLU A 162 21.39 -5.72 -7.90
CA GLU A 162 21.90 -6.28 -9.14
C GLU A 162 22.87 -5.26 -9.73
N LEU A 163 24.17 -5.54 -9.58
CA LEU A 163 25.17 -4.82 -10.34
C LEU A 163 24.86 -5.05 -11.82
N PRO A 164 24.86 -4.00 -12.65
CA PRO A 164 24.72 -4.19 -14.09
C PRO A 164 25.83 -5.14 -14.52
N VAL A 165 25.44 -6.30 -15.06
CA VAL A 165 26.40 -7.24 -15.63
C VAL A 165 27.12 -6.45 -16.73
N PRO A 166 28.46 -6.31 -16.67
CA PRO A 166 29.20 -5.72 -17.77
C PRO A 166 28.80 -6.47 -19.03
N VAL A 167 28.34 -5.73 -20.05
CA VAL A 167 28.14 -6.31 -21.37
C VAL A 167 29.51 -6.80 -21.81
N GLU A 168 29.75 -8.11 -21.70
CA GLU A 168 30.90 -8.73 -22.36
C GLU A 168 30.72 -8.45 -23.85
N ASP A 169 31.56 -7.56 -24.35
CA ASP A 169 31.76 -7.29 -25.77
C ASP A 169 32.19 -8.59 -26.43
N ARG A 170 31.21 -9.34 -26.93
CA ARG A 170 31.45 -10.41 -27.91
C ARG A 170 31.43 -9.78 -29.30
N SER A 171 32.41 -8.94 -29.59
CA SER A 171 32.84 -8.72 -30.97
C SER A 171 34.02 -9.63 -31.28
N GLU A 172 33.68 -10.76 -31.90
CA GLU A 172 34.42 -11.38 -32.99
C GLU A 172 35.94 -11.54 -32.83
N THR A 173 36.34 -12.58 -32.10
CA THR A 173 37.58 -13.32 -32.42
C THR A 173 37.20 -14.52 -33.28
N GLU A 174 36.87 -14.29 -34.54
CA GLU A 174 36.85 -15.38 -35.54
C GLU A 174 37.05 -14.83 -36.97
N GLY A 175 38.21 -15.15 -37.54
CA GLY A 175 38.34 -15.35 -38.99
C GLY A 175 39.01 -14.26 -39.80
N THR A 176 40.36 -14.20 -39.80
CA THR A 176 41.15 -14.31 -41.05
C THR A 176 42.64 -14.43 -40.73
N ILE A 177 43.11 -15.65 -40.53
CA ILE A 177 44.50 -16.04 -40.74
C ILE A 177 44.52 -16.92 -41.99
N SER A 178 45.40 -16.55 -42.93
CA SER A 178 45.97 -17.36 -44.00
C SER A 178 45.06 -17.72 -45.19
N ALA A 179 45.25 -16.98 -46.28
CA ALA A 179 45.16 -17.52 -47.63
C ALA A 179 46.29 -16.88 -48.46
N GLU A 180 47.53 -17.27 -48.15
CA GLU A 180 48.65 -17.13 -49.07
C GLU A 180 49.18 -18.53 -49.34
N GLU A 181 49.42 -18.82 -50.61
CA GLU A 181 50.15 -19.98 -51.14
C GLU A 181 49.33 -21.27 -51.44
N THR A 182 48.77 -21.36 -52.66
CA THR A 182 49.18 -22.36 -53.69
C THR A 182 48.25 -22.35 -54.90
N SER A 183 48.70 -21.83 -56.04
CA SER A 183 48.77 -22.58 -57.31
C SER A 183 49.26 -21.67 -58.43
N GLY A 184 50.52 -21.83 -58.82
CA GLY A 184 51.02 -21.33 -60.09
C GLY A 184 50.84 -22.36 -61.21
N ILE A 185 50.76 -21.81 -62.43
CA ILE A 185 51.25 -22.36 -63.72
C ILE A 185 50.29 -23.26 -64.54
N SER A 186 49.75 -22.68 -65.62
CA SER A 186 49.93 -23.07 -67.05
C SER A 186 48.96 -22.22 -67.90
N GLU A 187 49.43 -21.21 -68.64
CA GLU A 187 49.90 -21.23 -70.04
C GLU A 187 48.94 -21.80 -71.12
N GLU A 188 48.71 -20.96 -72.14
CA GLU A 188 48.66 -21.28 -73.58
C GLU A 188 47.31 -21.50 -74.34
N SER A 189 47.04 -20.55 -75.25
CA SER A 189 46.37 -20.67 -76.57
C SER A 189 44.88 -21.04 -76.70
N ARG A 190 44.05 -20.08 -77.13
CA ARG A 190 43.43 -19.93 -78.47
C ARG A 190 42.24 -18.99 -78.45
#